data_AF-A0A2E6NK05-F1
#
_entry.id   AF-A0A2E6NK05-F1
#
_cell.length_a   1.000
_cell.length_b   1.000
_cell.length_c   1.000
_cell.angle_alpha   90.00
_cell.angle_beta   90.00
_cell.angle_gamma   90.00
#
_symmetry.space_group_name_H-M   'P 1'
#
loop_
_entity.id
_entity.type
_entity.pdbx_description
1 polymer ?
#
loop_
_entity_poly.entity_id
_entity_poly.type
_entity_poly.pdbx_seq_one_letter_code
_entity_poly.pdbx_strand_id
1 'polypeptide(L)'
;MGKQMSGPIVEIRDYTIEAEWLDAYRKWAEEIAAPWLKQNLDVIDFWMDCDIDAEVSGSAPNVSPNGQPNVCWIIRWASKEDRDKGFAAFGSSPEWQAIWAQHPNANAYLHMNARFMEAVG
;
A
#
# COMPACT_ATOMS: atom_id res chain seq x y z
N MET A 1 -25.33 21.01 -4.63
CA MET A 1 -24.91 19.89 -5.50
C MET A 1 -24.62 18.67 -4.62
N GLY A 2 -25.29 17.55 -4.86
CA GLY A 2 -25.01 16.30 -4.15
C GLY A 2 -23.65 15.77 -4.58
N LYS A 3 -22.80 15.40 -3.61
CA LYS A 3 -21.52 14.73 -3.86
C LYS A 3 -21.84 13.39 -4.53
N GLN A 4 -21.36 13.18 -5.75
CA GLN A 4 -21.54 11.88 -6.41
C GLN A 4 -20.76 10.86 -5.59
N MET A 5 -21.49 9.92 -4.97
CA MET A 5 -20.90 8.81 -4.23
C MET A 5 -20.16 7.94 -5.24
N SER A 6 -18.88 7.68 -4.99
CA SER A 6 -18.10 6.77 -5.83
C SER A 6 -18.63 5.34 -5.71
N GLY A 7 -18.56 4.57 -6.80
CA GLY A 7 -18.85 3.13 -6.78
C GLY A 7 -17.71 2.33 -6.13
N PRO A 8 -17.75 0.98 -6.21
CA PRO A 8 -16.67 0.14 -5.72
C PRO A 8 -15.32 0.49 -6.35
N ILE A 9 -14.28 0.59 -5.52
CA ILE A 9 -12.93 0.93 -5.95
C ILE A 9 -11.92 -0.09 -5.41
N VAL A 10 -10.79 -0.18 -6.09
CA VAL A 10 -9.56 -0.74 -5.53
C VAL A 10 -8.59 0.40 -5.21
N GLU A 11 -8.01 0.36 -4.02
CA GLU A 11 -6.90 1.21 -3.61
C GLU A 11 -5.60 0.43 -3.82
N ILE A 12 -4.75 0.89 -4.72
CA ILE A 12 -3.40 0.35 -4.96
C ILE A 12 -2.41 1.26 -4.24
N ARG A 13 -1.67 0.68 -3.30
CA ARG A 13 -0.69 1.40 -2.49
C ARG A 13 0.70 0.93 -2.86
N ASP A 14 1.48 1.86 -3.39
CA ASP A 14 2.83 1.63 -3.88
C ASP A 14 3.80 2.41 -2.99
N TYR A 15 4.75 1.72 -2.36
CA TYR A 15 5.79 2.34 -1.54
C TYR A 15 7.17 2.06 -2.11
N THR A 16 8.05 3.05 -1.95
CA THR A 16 9.49 2.90 -2.14
C THR A 16 10.14 3.01 -0.77
N ILE A 17 10.58 1.87 -0.23
CA ILE A 17 11.36 1.77 0.99
C ILE A 17 12.84 1.91 0.64
N GLU A 18 13.60 2.64 1.44
CA GLU A 18 15.05 2.75 1.32
C GLU A 18 15.72 1.37 1.35
N ALA A 19 16.66 1.13 0.42
CA ALA A 19 17.24 -0.20 0.19
C ALA A 19 17.88 -0.81 1.44
N GLU A 20 18.55 0.00 2.28
CA GLU A 20 19.16 -0.44 3.54
C GLU A 20 18.14 -1.06 4.51
N TRP A 21 16.87 -0.64 4.42
CA TRP A 21 15.79 -1.08 5.31
C TRP A 21 14.86 -2.13 4.69
N LEU A 22 15.01 -2.46 3.41
CA LEU A 22 14.07 -3.30 2.67
C LEU A 22 13.98 -4.73 3.23
N ASP A 23 15.10 -5.34 3.61
CA ASP A 23 15.10 -6.70 4.18
C ASP A 23 14.41 -6.76 5.54
N ALA A 24 14.69 -5.78 6.41
CA ALA A 24 14.03 -5.68 7.71
C ALA A 24 12.52 -5.42 7.55
N TYR A 25 12.16 -4.58 6.57
CA TYR A 25 10.76 -4.33 6.21
C TYR A 25 10.08 -5.60 5.73
N ARG A 26 10.71 -6.35 4.80
CA ARG A 26 10.17 -7.61 4.25
C ARG A 26 9.82 -8.57 5.38
N LYS A 27 10.76 -8.79 6.31
CA LYS A 27 10.53 -9.68 7.44
C LYS A 27 9.34 -9.23 8.30
N TRP A 28 9.28 -7.95 8.67
CA TRP A 28 8.16 -7.39 9.44
C TRP A 28 6.83 -7.51 8.68
N ALA A 29 6.83 -7.26 7.37
CA ALA A 29 5.66 -7.34 6.52
C ALA A 29 5.15 -8.77 6.40
N GLU A 30 6.03 -9.74 6.13
CA GLU A 30 5.68 -11.15 5.95
C GLU A 30 5.23 -11.82 7.26
N GLU A 31 5.94 -11.59 8.36
CA GLU A 31 5.69 -12.27 9.64
C GLU A 31 4.54 -11.65 10.43
N ILE A 32 4.29 -10.34 10.28
CA ILE A 32 3.42 -9.60 11.21
C ILE A 32 2.37 -8.76 10.45
N ALA A 33 2.80 -7.83 9.60
CA ALA A 33 1.89 -6.81 9.09
C ALA A 33 0.90 -7.33 8.05
N ALA A 34 1.37 -7.97 6.98
CA ALA A 34 0.53 -8.46 5.90
C ALA A 34 -0.47 -9.54 6.36
N PRO A 35 -0.11 -10.50 7.23
CA PRO A 35 -1.09 -11.44 7.81
C PRO A 35 -2.23 -10.74 8.55
N TRP A 36 -1.91 -9.77 9.41
CA TRP A 36 -2.94 -9.03 10.14
C TRP A 36 -3.81 -8.18 9.20
N LEU A 37 -3.20 -7.49 8.23
CA LEU A 37 -3.91 -6.69 7.23
C LEU A 37 -4.91 -7.55 6.44
N LYS A 38 -4.49 -8.73 5.97
CA LYS A 38 -5.35 -9.67 5.23
C LYS A 38 -6.49 -10.26 6.06
N GLN A 39 -6.32 -10.36 7.38
CA GLN A 39 -7.35 -10.84 8.29
C GLN A 39 -8.38 -9.78 8.66
N ASN A 40 -7.99 -8.50 8.63
CA ASN A 40 -8.81 -7.39 9.17
C ASN A 40 -9.36 -6.44 8.11
N LEU A 41 -8.86 -6.52 6.87
CA LEU A 41 -9.28 -5.70 5.73
C LEU A 41 -9.49 -6.59 4.50
N ASP A 42 -10.26 -6.12 3.51
CA ASP A 42 -10.42 -6.80 2.20
C ASP A 42 -9.21 -6.52 1.30
N VAL A 43 -8.05 -7.02 1.73
CA VAL A 43 -6.80 -6.96 0.97
C VAL A 43 -6.86 -8.02 -0.13
N ILE A 44 -6.67 -7.60 -1.38
CA ILE A 44 -6.49 -8.52 -2.51
C ILE A 44 -5.18 -9.28 -2.32
N ASP A 45 -4.08 -8.55 -2.17
CA ASP A 45 -2.80 -9.12 -1.77
C ASP A 45 -1.79 -8.03 -1.35
N PHE A 46 -0.61 -8.50 -0.91
CA PHE A 46 0.55 -7.72 -0.51
C PHE A 46 1.80 -8.32 -1.15
N TRP A 47 2.48 -7.54 -1.98
CA TRP A 47 3.67 -7.91 -2.73
C TRP A 47 4.86 -7.06 -2.32
N MET A 48 6.03 -7.68 -2.41
CA MET A 48 7.33 -7.06 -2.22
C MET A 48 8.13 -7.23 -3.50
N ASP A 49 9.12 -6.38 -3.71
CA ASP A 49 10.09 -6.54 -4.79
C ASP A 49 10.74 -7.94 -4.78
N CYS A 50 11.16 -8.41 -5.94
CA CYS A 50 11.76 -9.73 -6.15
C CYS A 50 13.11 -9.66 -6.86
N ASP A 51 13.80 -8.51 -6.75
CA ASP A 51 15.13 -8.27 -7.33
C ASP A 51 15.16 -8.38 -8.87
N ILE A 52 14.03 -8.13 -9.51
CA ILE A 52 13.91 -8.07 -10.97
C ILE A 52 13.72 -6.63 -11.38
N ASP A 53 14.61 -6.14 -12.26
CA ASP A 53 14.54 -4.79 -12.80
C ASP A 53 13.18 -4.51 -13.45
N ALA A 54 12.60 -3.36 -13.12
CA ALA A 54 11.35 -2.94 -13.70
C ALA A 54 11.52 -2.57 -15.18
N GLU A 55 10.62 -3.06 -16.02
CA GLU A 55 10.51 -2.65 -17.41
C GLU A 55 9.75 -1.32 -17.52
N VAL A 56 10.45 -0.23 -17.84
CA VAL A 56 9.83 1.10 -18.03
C VAL A 56 9.88 1.49 -19.50
N SER A 57 8.71 1.68 -20.11
CA SER A 57 8.57 1.99 -21.54
C SER A 57 7.42 2.98 -21.80
N GLY A 58 7.19 3.35 -23.07
CA GLY A 58 6.16 4.29 -23.50
C GLY A 58 6.72 5.54 -24.20
N SER A 59 5.86 6.49 -24.57
CA SER A 59 6.26 7.69 -25.31
C SER A 59 6.90 8.79 -24.44
N ALA A 60 6.75 8.70 -23.12
CA ALA A 60 7.30 9.65 -22.16
C ALA A 60 7.55 8.98 -20.79
N PRO A 61 8.42 7.97 -20.70
CA PRO A 61 8.71 7.31 -19.42
C PRO A 61 9.38 8.30 -18.46
N ASN A 62 8.96 8.26 -17.20
CA ASN A 62 9.58 9.02 -16.12
C ASN A 62 9.75 8.11 -14.90
N VAL A 63 11.00 7.88 -14.53
CA VAL A 63 11.36 7.11 -13.33
C VAL A 63 11.72 8.09 -12.23
N SER A 64 11.10 7.92 -11.06
CA SER A 64 11.43 8.70 -9.87
C SER A 64 12.92 8.56 -9.54
N PRO A 65 13.59 9.62 -9.02
CA PRO A 65 14.94 9.49 -8.48
C PRO A 65 15.08 8.45 -7.36
N ASN A 66 13.98 8.11 -6.69
CA ASN A 66 13.94 7.08 -5.65
C ASN A 66 13.84 5.65 -6.24
N GLY A 67 13.73 5.50 -7.56
CA GLY A 67 13.48 4.22 -8.23
C GLY A 67 11.99 3.87 -8.35
N GLN A 68 11.71 2.59 -8.61
CA GLN A 68 10.35 2.07 -8.67
C GLN A 68 9.86 1.64 -7.27
N PRO A 69 8.54 1.54 -7.06
CA PRO A 69 8.01 0.96 -5.82
C PRO A 69 8.53 -0.46 -5.60
N ASN A 70 8.96 -0.75 -4.37
CA ASN A 70 9.43 -2.07 -3.94
C ASN A 70 8.49 -2.75 -2.93
N VAL A 71 7.35 -2.12 -2.67
CA VAL A 71 6.22 -2.69 -1.92
C VAL A 71 4.93 -2.27 -2.62
N CYS A 72 4.02 -3.22 -2.83
CA CYS A 72 2.70 -2.97 -3.41
C CYS A 72 1.65 -3.74 -2.62
N TRP A 73 0.55 -3.10 -2.25
CA TRP A 73 -0.60 -3.82 -1.68
C TRP A 73 -1.91 -3.18 -2.11
N ILE A 74 -2.93 -4.02 -2.29
CA ILE A 74 -4.19 -3.62 -2.90
C ILE A 74 -5.35 -3.98 -1.99
N ILE A 75 -6.27 -3.03 -1.79
CA ILE A 75 -7.43 -3.17 -0.90
C ILE A 75 -8.70 -2.83 -1.67
N ARG A 76 -9.76 -3.60 -1.48
CA ARG A 76 -11.09 -3.26 -2.02
C ARG A 76 -11.86 -2.38 -1.05
N TRP A 77 -12.62 -1.46 -1.62
CA TRP A 77 -13.55 -0.61 -0.88
C TRP A 77 -14.87 -0.48 -1.63
N ALA A 78 -15.98 -0.43 -0.90
CA ALA A 78 -17.30 -0.24 -1.51
C ALA A 78 -17.46 1.18 -2.12
N SER A 79 -16.72 2.15 -1.61
CA SER A 79 -16.65 3.53 -2.08
C SER A 79 -15.42 4.24 -1.49
N LYS A 80 -15.07 5.41 -2.02
CA LYS A 80 -14.05 6.30 -1.43
C LYS A 80 -14.46 6.80 -0.04
N GLU A 81 -15.76 7.01 0.19
CA GLU A 81 -16.30 7.36 1.51
C GLU A 81 -16.06 6.24 2.53
N ASP A 82 -16.32 4.99 2.14
CA ASP A 82 -16.07 3.83 3.01
C ASP A 82 -14.59 3.59 3.22
N ARG A 83 -13.79 3.81 2.17
CA ARG A 83 -12.32 3.82 2.27
C ARG A 83 -11.85 4.79 3.35
N ASP A 84 -12.31 6.04 3.33
CA ASP A 84 -11.81 7.05 4.27
C ASP A 84 -12.20 6.74 5.71
N LYS A 85 -13.41 6.23 5.94
CA LYS A 85 -13.84 5.75 7.26
C LYS A 85 -13.05 4.52 7.71
N GLY A 86 -12.92 3.53 6.83
CA GLY A 86 -12.22 2.27 7.11
C GLY A 86 -10.75 2.50 7.38
N PHE A 87 -10.07 3.33 6.59
CA PHE A 87 -8.66 3.65 6.79
C PHE A 87 -8.41 4.44 8.08
N ALA A 88 -9.32 5.34 8.46
CA ALA A 88 -9.26 6.04 9.74
C ALA A 88 -9.45 5.10 10.94
N ALA A 89 -10.41 4.16 10.85
CA ALA A 89 -10.64 3.14 11.86
C ALA A 89 -9.44 2.19 11.99
N PHE A 90 -8.92 1.72 10.86
CA PHE A 90 -7.69 0.93 10.76
C PHE A 90 -6.51 1.62 11.44
N GLY A 91 -6.21 2.88 11.09
CA GLY A 91 -5.09 3.63 11.67
C GLY A 91 -5.22 3.90 13.17
N SER A 92 -6.45 3.86 13.70
CA SER A 92 -6.74 4.04 15.13
C SER A 92 -6.85 2.72 15.90
N SER A 93 -6.71 1.57 15.23
CA SER A 93 -6.77 0.26 15.88
C SER A 93 -5.58 0.07 16.82
N PRO A 94 -5.80 -0.25 18.11
CA PRO A 94 -4.71 -0.54 19.05
C PRO A 94 -3.84 -1.72 18.60
N GLU A 95 -4.43 -2.73 17.98
CA GLU A 95 -3.70 -3.88 17.44
C GLU A 95 -2.77 -3.46 16.30
N TRP A 96 -3.27 -2.66 15.37
CA TRP A 96 -2.44 -2.13 14.29
C TRP A 96 -1.35 -1.23 14.82
N GLN A 97 -1.64 -0.37 15.81
CA GLN A 97 -0.64 0.49 16.43
C GLN A 97 0.47 -0.33 17.12
N ALA A 98 0.13 -1.47 17.73
CA ALA A 98 1.12 -2.38 18.33
C ALA A 98 1.98 -3.09 17.28
N ILE A 99 1.42 -3.44 16.12
CA ILE A 99 2.17 -3.98 14.97
C ILE A 99 3.06 -2.89 14.37
N TRP A 100 2.54 -1.68 14.21
CA TRP A 100 3.28 -0.52 13.69
C TRP A 100 4.41 -0.09 14.61
N ALA A 101 4.26 -0.22 15.93
CA ALA A 101 5.34 0.05 16.88
C ALA A 101 6.56 -0.88 16.70
N GLN A 102 6.38 -2.03 16.04
CA GLN A 102 7.45 -2.96 15.68
C GLN A 102 8.04 -2.69 14.28
N HIS A 103 7.55 -1.66 13.58
CA HIS A 103 8.04 -1.31 12.25
C HIS A 103 9.54 -0.96 12.31
N PRO A 104 10.39 -1.50 11.42
CA PRO A 104 11.85 -1.38 11.54
C PRO A 104 12.35 0.05 11.43
N ASN A 105 11.80 0.86 10.52
CA ASN A 105 12.10 2.29 10.42
C ASN A 105 10.99 3.06 9.69
N ALA A 106 10.18 3.84 10.42
CA ALA A 106 9.10 4.62 9.81
C ALA A 106 9.58 5.77 8.89
N ASN A 107 10.86 6.14 8.95
CA ASN A 107 11.44 7.16 8.09
C ASN A 107 12.01 6.59 6.77
N ALA A 108 12.03 5.27 6.60
CA ALA A 108 12.56 4.62 5.39
C ALA A 108 11.64 4.74 4.16
N TYR A 109 10.45 5.30 4.31
CA TYR A 109 9.53 5.52 3.19
C TYR A 109 9.99 6.73 2.35
N LEU A 110 10.70 6.46 1.25
CA LEU A 110 11.16 7.48 0.30
C LEU A 110 10.02 8.04 -0.56
N HIS A 111 9.02 7.21 -0.85
CA HIS A 111 7.82 7.60 -1.58
C HIS A 111 6.64 6.74 -1.14
N MET A 112 5.46 7.36 -1.02
CA MET A 112 4.21 6.66 -0.79
C MET A 112 3.13 7.16 -1.74
N ASN A 113 2.54 6.27 -2.51
CA ASN A 113 1.45 6.56 -3.42
C ASN A 113 0.22 5.72 -3.09
N ALA A 114 -0.96 6.30 -3.26
CA ALA A 114 -2.23 5.60 -3.20
C ALA A 114 -3.04 5.98 -4.44
N ARG A 115 -3.30 5.00 -5.29
CA ARG A 115 -4.10 5.14 -6.51
C ARG A 115 -5.45 4.48 -6.28
N PHE A 116 -6.51 5.10 -6.79
CA PHE A 116 -7.86 4.58 -6.69
C PHE A 116 -8.36 4.27 -8.10
N MET A 117 -8.81 3.04 -8.32
CA MET A 117 -9.23 2.58 -9.63
C MET A 117 -10.59 1.89 -9.55
N GLU A 118 -11.35 1.97 -10.63
CA GLU A 118 -12.57 1.20 -10.84
C GLU A 118 -12.27 0.03 -11.77
N ALA A 119 -12.94 -1.10 -11.57
CA ALA A 119 -12.83 -2.22 -12.50
C ALA A 119 -13.54 -1.86 -13.82
N VAL A 120 -12.92 -2.23 -14.94
CA VAL A 120 -13.52 -2.08 -16.29
C VAL A 120 -13.92 -3.47 -16.78
N GLY A 121 -15.19 -3.64 -17.13
CA GLY A 121 -15.78 -4.90 -17.62
C GLY A 121 -17.26 -4.78 -17.88
#